data_AF-A0A822DR51-F1
#
_entry.id   AF-A0A822DR51-F1
#
_cell.length_a   1.000
_cell.length_b   1.000
_cell.length_c   1.000
_cell.angle_alpha   90.00
_cell.angle_beta   90.00
_cell.angle_gamma   90.00
#
_symmetry.space_group_name_H-M   'P 1'
#
loop_
_entity.id
_entity.type
_entity.pdbx_description
1 polymer ?
#
loop_
_entity_poly.entity_id
_entity_poly.type
_entity_poly.pdbx_seq_one_letter_code
_entity_poly.pdbx_strand_id
1 'polypeptide(L)'
;VELLGQLVNIDGNIIQGGDQIFYDRHKNRWRCNFAPNHDGMFDAQIMARKKSDTGSYTSAVTFKIEAKNIPTPPLSYPHTWPLFFELDLKIESPRNRATAVWPENASFTEI
;
A
#
# COMPACT_ATOMS: atom_id res chain seq x y z
N VAL A 1 -0.28 -2.08 22.03
CA VAL A 1 -0.41 -0.91 21.13
C VAL A 1 -0.74 -1.45 19.75
N GLU A 2 -1.69 -0.81 19.08
CA GLU A 2 -2.00 -1.02 17.67
C GLU A 2 -1.36 0.11 16.88
N LEU A 3 -0.74 -0.25 15.75
CA LEU A 3 -0.06 0.70 14.88
C LEU A 3 -0.72 0.64 13.51
N LEU A 4 -0.95 1.80 12.92
CA LEU A 4 -1.51 1.94 11.59
C LEU A 4 -0.72 2.99 10.81
N GLY A 5 -0.48 2.74 9.54
CA GLY A 5 0.15 3.70 8.65
C GLY A 5 -0.89 4.40 7.77
N GLN A 6 -0.69 5.69 7.52
CA GLN A 6 -1.57 6.49 6.68
C GLN A 6 -0.77 7.53 5.92
N LEU A 7 -1.13 7.76 4.65
CA LEU A 7 -0.58 8.83 3.85
C LEU A 7 -1.63 9.92 3.61
N VAL A 8 -1.24 11.17 3.87
CA VAL A 8 -2.09 12.35 3.61
C VAL A 8 -1.37 13.35 2.72
N ASN A 9 -2.12 14.15 1.94
CA ASN A 9 -1.55 15.30 1.22
C ASN A 9 -1.41 16.53 2.15
N ILE A 10 -0.91 17.64 1.60
CA ILE A 10 -0.76 18.92 2.33
C ILE A 10 -2.08 19.46 2.91
N ASP A 11 -3.22 19.12 2.32
CA ASP A 11 -4.54 19.56 2.76
C ASP A 11 -5.10 18.64 3.88
N GLY A 12 -4.35 17.59 4.25
CA GLY A 12 -4.79 16.58 5.22
C GLY A 12 -5.73 15.52 4.63
N ASN A 13 -5.92 15.50 3.30
CA ASN A 13 -6.74 14.49 2.65
C ASN A 13 -6.02 13.16 2.61
N ILE A 14 -6.73 12.10 2.98
CA ILE A 14 -6.23 10.72 2.90
C ILE A 14 -6.03 10.36 1.42
N ILE A 15 -4.83 9.89 1.09
CA ILE A 15 -4.52 9.41 -0.25
C ILE A 15 -5.13 8.01 -0.42
N GLN A 16 -5.83 7.80 -1.53
CA GLN A 16 -6.31 6.46 -1.90
C GLN A 16 -5.12 5.51 -2.10
N GLY A 17 -5.14 4.34 -1.45
CA GLY A 17 -3.99 3.42 -1.42
C GLY A 17 -2.88 3.85 -0.45
N GLY A 18 -3.07 4.94 0.30
CA GLY A 18 -2.15 5.45 1.32
C GLY A 18 -2.13 4.64 2.62
N ASP A 19 -2.95 3.58 2.71
CA ASP A 19 -2.97 2.57 3.77
C ASP A 19 -1.80 1.57 3.66
N GLN A 20 -1.09 1.57 2.53
CA GLN A 20 0.07 0.70 2.28
C GLN A 20 1.35 1.15 3.01
N ILE A 21 1.18 1.82 4.15
CA ILE A 21 2.22 2.07 5.13
C ILE A 21 2.09 1.00 6.22
N PHE A 22 3.04 0.08 6.28
CA PHE A 22 2.99 -1.05 7.19
C PHE A 22 4.37 -1.39 7.74
N TYR A 23 4.38 -2.10 8.85
CA TYR A 23 5.61 -2.56 9.47
C TYR A 23 6.01 -3.94 8.95
N ASP A 24 7.09 -4.01 8.17
CA ASP A 24 7.70 -5.25 7.71
C ASP A 24 8.48 -5.88 8.88
N ARG A 25 7.86 -6.89 9.51
CA ARG A 25 8.43 -7.62 10.65
C ARG A 25 9.68 -8.41 10.28
N HIS A 26 9.78 -8.92 9.05
CA HIS A 26 10.93 -9.70 8.62
C HIS A 26 12.18 -8.83 8.49
N LYS A 27 12.00 -7.58 8.08
CA LYS A 27 13.10 -6.63 7.88
C LYS A 27 13.21 -5.57 8.97
N ASN A 28 12.38 -5.68 10.01
CA ASN A 28 12.36 -4.78 11.17
C ASN A 28 12.26 -3.29 10.78
N ARG A 29 11.44 -2.94 9.77
CA ARG A 29 11.31 -1.56 9.27
C ARG A 29 9.91 -1.23 8.79
N TRP A 30 9.53 0.03 8.90
CA TRP A 30 8.36 0.55 8.22
C TRP A 30 8.60 0.64 6.71
N ARG A 31 7.60 0.26 5.95
CA ARG A 31 7.53 0.40 4.50
C ARG A 31 6.36 1.27 4.17
N CYS A 32 6.55 2.12 3.16
CA CYS A 32 5.52 2.95 2.57
C CYS A 32 5.49 2.62 1.08
N ASN A 33 4.57 1.75 0.67
CA ASN A 33 4.36 1.50 -0.74
C ASN A 33 3.42 2.61 -1.25
N PHE A 34 3.98 3.55 -2.00
CA PHE A 34 3.29 4.77 -2.39
C PHE A 34 3.39 4.94 -3.91
N ALA A 35 2.24 5.16 -4.56
CA ALA A 35 2.13 5.56 -5.97
C ALA A 35 1.46 6.93 -6.01
N PRO A 36 2.22 8.03 -5.93
CA PRO A 36 1.66 9.37 -6.01
C PRO A 36 0.90 9.56 -7.31
N ASN A 37 -0.27 10.20 -7.20
CA ASN A 37 -1.06 10.61 -8.36
C ASN A 37 -0.64 11.97 -8.93
N HIS A 38 0.22 12.72 -8.23
CA HIS A 38 0.76 14.01 -8.67
C HIS A 38 2.10 14.31 -7.96
N ASP A 39 2.88 15.23 -8.54
CA ASP A 39 4.02 15.85 -7.87
C ASP A 39 3.53 16.69 -6.68
N GLY A 40 4.22 16.62 -5.54
CA GLY A 40 3.81 17.37 -4.36
C GLY A 40 4.38 16.83 -3.05
N MET A 41 3.91 17.43 -1.96
CA MET A 41 4.28 17.05 -0.60
C MET A 41 3.22 16.14 0.02
N PHE A 42 3.68 15.09 0.68
CA PHE A 42 2.85 14.10 1.36
C PHE A 42 3.39 13.86 2.76
N ASP A 43 2.50 13.60 3.71
CA ASP A 43 2.87 13.24 5.08
C ASP A 43 2.53 11.77 5.30
N ALA A 44 3.56 10.95 5.50
CA ALA A 44 3.44 9.55 5.93
C ALA A 44 3.39 9.49 7.46
N GLN A 45 2.22 9.15 7.98
CA GLN A 45 1.94 9.11 9.41
C GLN A 45 1.95 7.67 9.90
N ILE A 46 2.71 7.41 10.96
CA ILE A 46 2.57 6.18 11.75
C ILE A 46 1.76 6.57 12.98
N MET A 47 0.55 6.05 13.04
CA MET A 47 -0.37 6.30 14.13
C MET A 47 -0.36 5.14 15.13
N ALA A 48 -0.59 5.46 16.40
CA ALA A 48 -0.62 4.51 17.48
C ALA A 48 -1.89 4.66 18.31
N ARG A 49 -2.37 3.54 18.84
CA ARG A 49 -3.46 3.49 19.82
C ARG A 49 -3.18 2.43 20.88
N LYS A 50 -3.54 2.67 22.13
CA LYS A 50 -3.57 1.59 23.13
C LYS A 50 -4.80 0.72 22.90
N LYS A 51 -4.66 -0.60 23.04
CA LYS A 51 -5.79 -1.53 22.87
C LYS A 51 -6.94 -1.28 23.85
N SER A 52 -6.63 -0.69 25.00
CA SER A 52 -7.59 -0.29 26.02
C SER A 52 -8.36 0.98 25.69
N ASP A 53 -7.89 1.78 24.73
CA ASP A 53 -8.50 3.06 24.41
C ASP A 53 -9.60 2.84 23.35
N THR A 54 -10.81 3.28 23.67
CA THR A 54 -11.94 3.32 22.71
C THR A 54 -11.85 4.50 21.74
N GLY A 55 -10.83 5.33 21.86
CA GLY A 55 -10.64 6.55 21.07
C GLY A 55 -9.95 6.37 19.72
N SER A 56 -9.72 7.51 19.07
CA SER A 56 -9.05 7.63 17.77
C SER A 56 -7.56 7.27 17.87
N TYR A 57 -6.98 6.84 16.75
CA TYR A 57 -5.53 6.76 16.61
C TYR A 57 -4.91 8.15 16.70
N THR A 58 -3.72 8.26 17.31
CA THR A 58 -2.93 9.50 17.33
C THR A 58 -1.66 9.30 16.51
N SER A 59 -1.24 10.32 15.75
CA SER A 59 0.05 10.26 15.04
C SER A 59 1.19 10.19 16.05
N ALA A 60 1.95 9.10 16.02
CA ALA A 60 3.13 8.90 16.85
C ALA A 60 4.37 9.48 16.18
N VAL A 61 4.44 9.42 14.84
CA VAL A 61 5.49 10.03 14.03
C VAL A 61 4.98 10.35 12.63
N THR A 62 5.46 11.47 12.08
CA THR A 62 5.13 11.93 10.72
C THR A 62 6.42 12.13 9.94
N PHE A 63 6.48 11.57 8.73
CA PHE A 63 7.55 11.77 7.76
C PHE A 63 7.04 12.58 6.58
N LYS A 64 7.82 13.57 6.14
CA LYS A 64 7.50 14.34 4.93
C LYS A 64 8.13 13.70 3.70
N ILE A 65 7.35 13.51 2.65
CA ILE A 65 7.76 12.94 1.38
C ILE A 65 7.50 13.98 0.29
N GLU A 66 8.53 14.33 -0.46
CA GLU A 66 8.42 15.16 -1.65
C GLU A 66 8.45 14.25 -2.89
N ALA A 67 7.34 14.13 -3.59
CA ALA A 67 7.25 13.41 -4.86
C ALA A 67 7.48 14.37 -6.03
N LYS A 68 8.37 13.98 -6.94
CA LYS A 68 8.75 14.75 -8.14
C LYS A 68 8.80 13.83 -9.35
N ASN A 69 8.52 14.38 -10.52
CA ASN A 69 8.60 13.68 -11.82
C ASN A 69 7.66 12.47 -11.91
N ILE A 70 6.45 12.60 -11.37
CA ILE A 70 5.42 11.57 -11.52
C ILE A 70 4.94 11.55 -12.98
N PRO A 71 4.92 10.36 -13.61
CA PRO A 71 4.55 10.25 -15.02
C PRO A 71 3.09 10.65 -15.26
N THR A 72 2.80 11.09 -16.48
CA THR A 72 1.43 11.37 -16.94
C THR A 72 1.05 10.35 -18.02
N PRO A 73 0.03 9.51 -17.81
CA PRO A 73 -0.82 9.43 -16.61
C PRO A 73 -0.08 8.83 -15.40
N PRO A 74 -0.47 9.21 -14.16
CA PRO A 74 0.12 8.66 -12.96
C PRO A 74 -0.11 7.15 -12.88
N LEU A 75 0.86 6.45 -12.31
CA LEU A 75 0.73 5.03 -11.99
C LEU A 75 -0.31 4.88 -10.89
N SER A 76 -1.37 4.14 -11.15
CA SER A 76 -2.31 3.70 -10.12
C SER A 76 -1.86 2.35 -9.55
N TYR A 77 -1.99 2.17 -8.24
CA TYR A 77 -2.02 0.81 -7.70
C TYR A 77 -3.33 0.15 -8.18
N PRO A 78 -3.27 -1.04 -8.80
CA PRO A 78 -4.48 -1.75 -9.14
C PRO A 78 -5.29 -2.04 -7.86
N HIS A 79 -6.59 -1.77 -7.86
CA HIS A 79 -7.47 -2.04 -6.71
C HIS A 79 -7.52 -3.52 -6.31
N THR A 80 -6.97 -4.41 -7.15
CA THR A 80 -6.91 -5.86 -6.94
C THR A 80 -5.82 -6.31 -5.96
N TRP A 81 -4.76 -5.52 -5.70
CA TRP A 81 -3.62 -6.01 -4.90
C TRP A 81 -3.93 -6.39 -3.43
N PRO A 82 -4.83 -5.71 -2.69
CA PRO A 82 -5.15 -6.11 -1.32
C PRO A 82 -5.72 -7.53 -1.25
N LEU A 83 -6.69 -7.84 -2.12
CA LEU A 83 -7.27 -9.19 -2.24
C LEU A 83 -6.24 -10.24 -2.64
N PHE A 84 -5.32 -9.88 -3.55
CA PHE A 84 -4.27 -10.80 -3.97
C PHE A 84 -3.30 -11.10 -2.83
N PHE A 85 -2.94 -10.08 -2.05
CA PHE A 85 -2.07 -10.25 -0.89
C PHE A 85 -2.76 -11.02 0.24
N GLU A 86 -4.04 -10.74 0.53
CA GLU A 86 -4.84 -11.44 1.53
C GLU A 86 -5.05 -12.92 1.20
N LEU A 87 -5.15 -13.25 -0.09
CA LEU A 87 -5.36 -14.61 -0.59
C LEU A 87 -4.04 -15.33 -0.99
N ASP A 88 -2.88 -14.74 -0.69
CA ASP A 88 -1.54 -15.25 -1.09
C ASP A 88 -1.42 -15.57 -2.60
N LEU A 89 -2.10 -14.78 -3.44
CA LEU A 89 -2.08 -14.90 -4.90
C LEU A 89 -0.80 -14.28 -5.47
N LYS A 90 -0.17 -15.01 -6.38
CA LYS A 90 1.02 -14.56 -7.10
C LYS A 90 0.64 -14.09 -8.49
N ILE A 91 1.07 -12.88 -8.86
CA ILE A 91 0.93 -12.38 -10.22
C ILE A 91 2.09 -12.95 -11.05
N GLU A 92 1.77 -13.81 -12.01
CA GLU A 92 2.70 -14.27 -13.01
C GLU A 92 2.86 -13.18 -14.09
N SER A 93 4.10 -12.88 -14.49
CA SER A 93 4.38 -11.92 -15.56
C SER A 93 3.72 -12.34 -16.87
N PRO A 94 3.28 -11.42 -17.73
CA PRO A 94 2.75 -11.75 -19.05
C PRO A 94 3.71 -12.67 -19.80
N ARG A 95 3.27 -13.90 -20.08
CA ARG A 95 4.02 -14.83 -20.92
C ARG A 95 3.48 -14.67 -22.33
N ASN A 96 4.35 -14.50 -23.31
CA ASN A 96 3.97 -14.41 -24.72
C ASN A 96 3.53 -15.80 -25.24
N ARG A 97 2.40 -16.28 -24.72
CA ARG A 97 1.82 -17.61 -24.93
C ARG A 97 0.31 -17.48 -24.92
N ALA A 98 -0.37 -18.19 -25.82
CA ALA A 98 -1.82 -18.25 -25.87
C ALA A 98 -2.44 -19.19 -24.82
N THR A 99 -1.60 -19.97 -24.14
CA THR A 99 -2.04 -20.96 -23.14
C THR A 99 -1.14 -20.91 -21.91
N ALA A 100 -1.74 -21.18 -20.76
CA ALA A 100 -1.05 -21.34 -19.49
C ALA A 100 -1.15 -22.81 -19.03
N VAL A 101 -0.03 -23.33 -18.52
CA VAL A 101 0.03 -24.68 -17.94
C VAL A 101 -0.14 -24.52 -16.44
N TRP A 102 -1.26 -25.02 -15.93
CA TRP A 102 -1.68 -24.84 -14.55
C TRP A 102 -1.42 -26.10 -13.74
N PRO A 103 -0.74 -26.02 -12.58
CA PRO A 103 -0.61 -27.16 -11.68
C PRO A 103 -1.96 -27.47 -11.02
N GLU A 104 -2.28 -28.75 -10.86
CA GLU A 104 -3.59 -29.22 -10.35
C GLU A 104 -3.92 -28.78 -8.92
N ASN A 105 -2.93 -28.26 -8.18
CA ASN A 105 -3.04 -27.88 -6.78
C ASN A 105 -3.10 -26.37 -6.54
N ALA A 106 -3.35 -25.56 -7.57
CA ALA A 106 -3.47 -24.11 -7.42
C ALA A 106 -4.80 -23.58 -7.99
N SER A 107 -5.25 -22.46 -7.42
CA SER A 107 -6.44 -21.72 -7.85
C SER A 107 -6.01 -20.44 -8.57
N PHE A 108 -6.69 -20.08 -9.66
CA PHE A 108 -6.30 -18.97 -10.53
C PHE A 108 -7.51 -18.09 -10.89
N THR A 109 -7.25 -16.82 -11.18
CA THR A 109 -8.21 -15.89 -11.80
C THR A 109 -7.53 -15.19 -12.97
N GLU A 110 -8.22 -15.06 -14.09
CA GLU A 110 -7.78 -14.27 -15.24
C GLU A 110 -8.23 -12.81 -15.03
N ILE A 111 -7.37 -11.85 -15.35
CA ILE A 111 -7.67 -10.40 -15.29
C ILE A 111 -7.53 -9.82 -16.69
#